data_AF-A0A415IPD0-F1
#
_entry.id   AF-A0A415IPD0-F1
#
_cell.length_a   1.000
_cell.length_b   1.000
_cell.length_c   1.000
_cell.angle_alpha   90.00
_cell.angle_beta   90.00
_cell.angle_gamma   90.00
#
_symmetry.space_group_name_H-M   'P 1'
#
loop_
_entity.id
_entity.type
_entity.pdbx_description
1 polymer ?
#
loop_
_entity_poly.entity_id
_entity_poly.type
_entity_poly.pdbx_seq_one_letter_code
_entity_poly.pdbx_strand_id
1 'polypeptide(L)' 'MAGTQYRCCQLKYLSSKDSESKAETQWQEAVGQVRMYAAAPKVKQLIQNTQLHCIVVQFRGCELERMEEVSF' A
#
# COMPACT_ATOMS: atom_id res chain seq x y z
N MET A 1 -19.72 -18.30 8.38
CA MET A 1 -19.30 -17.07 9.10
C MET A 1 -18.14 -16.48 8.31
N ALA A 2 -18.32 -15.33 7.67
CA ALA A 2 -17.24 -14.69 6.91
C ALA A 2 -16.22 -14.14 7.90
N GLY A 3 -15.01 -14.71 7.95
CA GLY A 3 -13.92 -14.17 8.76
C GLY A 3 -13.60 -12.74 8.30
N THR A 4 -13.42 -11.82 9.23
CA THR A 4 -13.04 -10.44 8.94
C THR A 4 -11.67 -10.44 8.26
N GLN A 5 -11.59 -9.94 7.03
CA GLN A 5 -10.34 -9.77 6.29
C GLN A 5 -9.97 -8.28 6.27
N TYR A 6 -8.82 -7.92 6.82
CA TYR A 6 -8.37 -6.53 6.84
C TYR A 6 -7.56 -6.21 5.60
N ARG A 7 -7.86 -5.05 4.99
CA ARG A 7 -7.09 -4.52 3.85
C ARG A 7 -6.64 -3.09 4.14
N CYS A 8 -5.38 -2.81 3.90
CA CYS A 8 -4.80 -1.47 3.97
C CYS A 8 -4.41 -1.05 2.56
N CYS A 9 -4.91 0.08 2.08
CA CYS A 9 -4.58 0.58 0.75
C CYS A 9 -3.82 1.90 0.86
N GLN A 10 -2.62 1.96 0.27
CA GLN A 10 -1.86 3.19 0.14
C GLN A 10 -1.90 3.68 -1.29
N LEU A 11 -2.58 4.79 -1.52
CA LEU A 11 -2.71 5.41 -2.83
C LEU A 11 -1.66 6.50 -3.02
N LYS A 12 -0.97 6.47 -4.17
CA LYS A 12 -0.06 7.49 -4.64
C LYS A 12 -0.58 8.07 -5.95
N TYR A 13 -0.40 9.37 -6.10
CA TYR A 13 -0.79 10.11 -7.29
C TYR A 13 0.44 10.81 -7.86
N LEU A 14 0.64 10.61 -9.16
CA LEU A 14 1.61 11.29 -9.98
C LEU A 14 0.89 12.17 -10.99
N SER A 15 1.47 13.35 -11.23
CA SER A 15 1.12 14.15 -12.38
C SER A 15 1.66 13.51 -13.66
N SER A 16 1.00 13.73 -14.80
CA SER A 16 1.47 13.26 -16.11
C SER A 16 2.87 13.79 -16.48
N LYS A 17 3.33 14.87 -15.83
CA LYS A 17 4.66 15.47 -16.03
C LYS A 17 5.73 14.97 -15.06
N ASP A 18 5.36 14.15 -14.08
CA ASP A 18 6.31 13.65 -13.09
C ASP A 18 7.27 12.64 -13.73
N SER A 19 8.53 12.64 -13.28
CA SER A 19 9.55 11.73 -13.81
C SER A 19 9.41 10.33 -13.24
N GLU A 20 9.93 9.34 -13.98
CA GLU A 20 10.03 7.94 -13.53
C GLU A 20 10.80 7.80 -12.21
N SER A 21 11.84 8.61 -12.00
CA SER A 21 12.59 8.62 -10.74
C SER A 21 11.72 9.04 -9.54
N LYS A 22 10.82 10.00 -9.74
CA LYS A 22 9.86 10.41 -8.71
C LYS A 22 8.79 9.35 -8.50
N ALA A 23 8.34 8.69 -9.57
CA ALA A 23 7.39 7.59 -9.48
C ALA A 23 7.93 6.44 -8.63
N GLU A 24 9.16 6.02 -8.89
CA GLU A 24 9.84 4.95 -8.14
C GLU A 24 10.07 5.36 -6.68
N THR A 25 10.51 6.60 -6.43
CA THR A 25 10.71 7.09 -5.06
C THR A 25 9.39 7.04 -4.26
N GLN A 26 8.30 7.57 -4.82
CA GLN A 26 6.99 7.52 -4.17
C GLN A 26 6.50 6.10 -3.93
N TRP A 27 6.81 5.19 -4.85
CA TRP A 27 6.47 3.78 -4.73
C TRP A 27 7.20 3.14 -3.55
N GLN A 28 8.52 3.28 -3.48
CA GLN A 28 9.33 2.73 -2.38
C GLN A 28 8.93 3.31 -1.02
N GLU A 29 8.63 4.61 -0.97
CA GLU A 29 8.09 5.24 0.24
C GLU A 29 6.72 4.67 0.63
N ALA A 30 5.83 4.43 -0.34
CA ALA A 30 4.51 3.82 -0.08
C ALA A 30 4.66 2.40 0.49
N VAL A 31 5.53 1.59 -0.13
CA VAL A 31 5.86 0.24 0.34
C VAL A 31 6.43 0.29 1.76
N GLY A 32 7.35 1.22 2.04
CA GLY A 32 7.89 1.45 3.38
C GLY A 32 6.81 1.82 4.41
N GLN A 33 5.89 2.71 4.04
CA GLN A 33 4.78 3.15 4.90
C GLN A 33 3.85 1.99 5.27
N VAL A 34 3.43 1.17 4.29
CA VAL A 34 2.56 0.01 4.59
C VAL A 34 3.28 -1.06 5.40
N ARG A 35 4.59 -1.26 5.17
CA ARG A 35 5.43 -2.16 5.99
C ARG A 35 5.48 -1.69 7.45
N MET A 36 5.76 -0.42 7.68
CA MET A 36 5.78 0.16 9.02
C MET A 36 4.42 0.07 9.70
N TYR A 37 3.34 0.34 8.97
CA TYR A 37 1.98 0.20 9.48
C TYR A 37 1.66 -1.24 9.87
N ALA A 38 1.93 -2.21 8.99
CA ALA A 38 1.72 -3.63 9.26
C ALA A 38 2.54 -4.12 10.47
N ALA A 39 3.74 -3.57 10.67
CA ALA A 39 4.60 -3.90 11.80
C ALA A 39 4.14 -3.28 13.15
N ALA A 40 3.26 -2.27 13.13
CA ALA A 40 2.86 -1.54 14.33
C ALA A 40 2.15 -2.45 15.34
N PRO A 41 2.49 -2.39 16.66
CA PRO A 41 1.92 -3.27 17.68
C PRO A 41 0.38 -3.24 17.73
N LYS A 42 -0.21 -2.05 17.56
CA LYS A 42 -1.66 -1.88 17.52
C LYS A 42 -2.31 -2.62 16.35
N VAL A 43 -1.66 -2.61 15.18
CA VAL A 43 -2.17 -3.31 13.99
C VAL A 43 -2.07 -4.82 14.19
N LYS A 44 -0.94 -5.31 14.72
CA LYS A 44 -0.78 -6.73 15.09
C LYS A 44 -1.84 -7.21 16.07
N GLN A 45 -2.21 -6.39 17.06
CA GLN A 45 -3.28 -6.70 18.01
C GLN A 45 -4.68 -6.70 17.39
N LEU A 46 -4.92 -5.88 16.36
CA LEU A 46 -6.21 -5.83 15.65
C LEU A 46 -6.41 -7.02 14.73
N ILE A 47 -5.35 -7.43 14.01
CA ILE A 47 -5.45 -8.49 13.01
C ILE A 47 -5.47 -9.88 13.66
N GLN A 48 -4.88 -10.06 14.86
CA GLN A 48 -4.90 -11.32 15.61
C GLN A 48 -4.61 -12.56 14.74
N ASN A 49 -5.64 -13.37 14.46
CA ASN A 49 -5.58 -14.60 13.66
C ASN A 49 -6.00 -14.40 12.19
N THR A 50 -6.17 -13.16 11.77
CA THR A 50 -6.60 -12.77 10.43
C THR A 50 -5.44 -12.14 9.66
N GLN A 51 -5.50 -12.22 8.33
CA GLN A 51 -4.47 -11.69 7.47
C GLN A 51 -4.72 -10.21 7.17
N LEU A 52 -3.64 -9.41 7.22
CA LEU A 52 -3.63 -8.04 6.72
C LEU A 52 -3.09 -8.05 5.29
N HIS A 53 -3.93 -7.63 4.35
CA HIS A 53 -3.52 -7.44 2.95
C HIS A 53 -3.19 -5.96 2.74
N CYS A 54 -1.95 -5.64 2.41
CA CYS A 54 -1.54 -4.26 2.13
C CYS A 54 -1.38 -4.06 0.64
N ILE A 55 -2.08 -3.10 0.04
CA ILE A 55 -2.06 -2.84 -1.40
C ILE A 55 -1.52 -1.43 -1.62
N VAL A 56 -0.50 -1.30 -2.46
CA VAL A 56 -0.01 -0.01 -2.94
C VAL A 56 -0.58 0.20 -4.34
N VAL A 57 -1.20 1.36 -4.54
CA VAL A 57 -1.79 1.77 -5.83
C VAL A 57 -1.15 3.08 -6.25
N GLN A 58 -0.69 3.17 -7.49
CA GLN A 58 -0.12 4.37 -8.07
C GLN A 58 -0.88 4.73 -9.34
N PHE A 59 -1.41 5.96 -9.35
CA PHE A 59 -2.04 6.56 -10.53
C PHE A 59 -1.15 7.63 -11.12
N ARG A 60 -1.19 7.76 -12.45
CA ARG A 60 -0.61 8.87 -13.19
C ARG A 60 -1.70 9.60 -13.95
N GLY A 61 -2.04 10.80 -13.49
CA GLY A 61 -3.27 11.46 -13.93
C GLY A 61 -4.49 10.58 -13.64
N CYS A 62 -5.22 10.17 -14.67
CA CYS A 62 -6.39 9.29 -14.55
C CYS A 62 -6.09 7.82 -14.86
N GLU A 63 -4.85 7.47 -15.17
CA GLU A 63 -4.45 6.12 -15.55
C GLU A 63 -3.86 5.36 -14.36
N LEU A 64 -4.27 4.11 -14.21
CA LEU A 64 -3.66 3.21 -13.24
C LEU A 64 -2.29 2.78 -13.77
N GLU A 65 -1.24 3.25 -13.12
CA GLU A 65 0.13 2.96 -13.51
C GLU A 65 0.63 1.65 -12.88
N ARG A 66 0.35 1.45 -11.59
CA ARG A 66 0.80 0.27 -10.85
C ARG A 66 -0.13 -0.05 -9.69
N MET A 67 -0.38 -1.33 -9.45
CA MET A 67 -1.09 -1.81 -8.27
C MET A 67 -0.52 -3.14 -7.83
N GLU A 68 -0.02 -3.22 -6.59
CA GLU A 68 0.57 -4.45 -6.06
C GLU A 68 0.17 -4.65 -4.61
N GLU A 69 -0.09 -5.91 -4.25
CA GLU A 69 -0.16 -6.32 -2.85
C GLU A 69 1.27 -6.51 -2.32
N VAL A 70 1.58 -5.83 -1.22
CA VAL A 70 2.85 -5.94 -0.51
C VAL A 70 2.76 -7.09 0.48
N SER A 71 3.52 -8.14 0.21
CA SER A 71 3.74 -9.25 1.13
C SER A 71 4.81 -8.90 2.18
N PHE A 72 4.65 -9.47 3.38
CA PHE A 72 5.50 -9.26 4.56
C PHE A 72 5.97 -10.58 5.14
#